data_AF-A0A1J5AKG4-F1
#
_entry.id   AF-A0A1J5AKG4-F1
#
_cell.length_a   1.000
_cell.length_b   1.000
_cell.length_c   1.000
_cell.angle_alpha   90.00
_cell.angle_beta   90.00
_cell.angle_gamma   90.00
#
_symmetry.space_group_name_H-M   'P 1'
#
loop_
_entity.id
_entity.type
_entity.pdbx_description
1 polymer ?
#
loop_
_entity_poly.entity_id
_entity_poly.type
_entity_poly.pdbx_seq_one_letter_code
_entity_poly.pdbx_strand_id
1 'polypeptide(L)'
;MANLQTAEATPRGWRVASWPPLAWLETAIKAIALVIGIAAGVSALSQGAFAVPGGLRLAQWGILIFLSLGLIAAIFDRIKGREIVAMIFVVANNLGHWGMVLTLAAGASPALLPFAGLMLLGDLAKLLFLKRSGFTVSGVSRSVLYGLTLFYIVGYAAILILGWLR
;
A
#
# COMPACT_ATOMS: atom_id res chain seq x y z
N MET A 1 13.05 -49.75 -1.79
CA MET A 1 12.09 -48.66 -2.07
C MET A 1 12.08 -47.75 -0.86
N ALA A 2 12.68 -46.56 -0.96
CA ALA A 2 12.81 -45.63 0.15
C ALA A 2 11.50 -44.85 0.35
N ASN A 3 10.96 -44.90 1.58
CA ASN A 3 9.79 -44.13 2.01
C ASN A 3 10.14 -42.64 1.98
N LEU A 4 9.61 -41.91 0.99
CA LEU A 4 9.56 -40.45 1.00
C LEU A 4 8.49 -40.05 2.02
N GLN A 5 8.90 -39.92 3.29
CA GLN A 5 8.12 -39.19 4.28
C GLN A 5 8.00 -37.75 3.78
N THR A 6 6.88 -37.43 3.15
CA THR A 6 6.45 -36.05 2.93
C THR A 6 6.29 -35.42 4.31
N ALA A 7 7.28 -34.63 4.72
CA ALA A 7 7.18 -33.83 5.93
C ALA A 7 5.93 -32.96 5.80
N GLU A 8 4.87 -33.31 6.53
CA GLU A 8 3.67 -32.48 6.61
C GLU A 8 4.10 -31.12 7.12
N ALA A 9 3.95 -30.09 6.27
CA ALA A 9 4.22 -28.72 6.66
C ALA A 9 3.25 -28.37 7.79
N THR A 10 3.76 -28.30 9.02
CA THR A 10 2.96 -27.92 10.19
C THR A 10 2.26 -26.59 9.90
N PRO A 11 0.93 -26.50 10.13
CA PRO A 11 0.19 -25.27 9.87
C PRO A 11 0.77 -24.12 10.70
N ARG A 12 1.38 -23.12 10.06
CA ARG A 12 1.89 -21.94 10.77
C ARG A 12 0.71 -21.17 11.37
N GLY A 13 0.65 -20.97 12.68
CA GLY A 13 -0.35 -20.10 13.29
C GLY A 13 -0.17 -18.63 12.89
N TRP A 14 -1.17 -17.80 13.21
CA TRP A 14 -1.01 -16.34 13.15
C TRP A 14 0.08 -15.90 14.12
N ARG A 15 0.96 -15.00 13.68
CA ARG A 15 2.09 -14.51 14.47
C ARG A 15 2.28 -13.01 14.33
N VAL A 16 2.92 -12.42 15.33
CA VAL A 16 3.51 -11.07 15.24
C VAL A 16 4.97 -11.24 14.83
N ALA A 17 5.38 -10.65 13.72
CA ALA A 17 6.76 -10.74 13.27
C ALA A 17 7.68 -9.74 13.98
N SER A 18 8.95 -10.12 14.18
CA SER A 18 9.98 -9.22 14.70
C SER A 18 10.48 -8.28 13.60
N TRP A 19 9.93 -7.07 13.55
CA TRP A 19 10.28 -6.07 12.55
C TRP A 19 11.51 -5.25 12.95
N PRO A 20 12.46 -5.02 12.03
CA PRO A 20 13.60 -4.15 12.28
C PRO A 20 13.16 -2.67 12.35
N PRO A 21 13.96 -1.77 12.95
CA PRO A 21 13.60 -0.36 13.13
C PRO A 21 13.18 0.37 11.84
N LEU A 22 13.82 0.07 10.70
CA LEU A 22 13.46 0.67 9.41
C LEU A 22 12.07 0.24 8.91
N ALA A 23 11.63 -0.98 9.22
CA ALA A 23 10.29 -1.45 8.88
C ALA A 23 9.21 -0.77 9.74
N TRP A 24 9.53 -0.50 11.01
CA TRP A 24 8.67 0.33 11.86
C TRP A 24 8.59 1.77 11.37
N LEU A 25 9.70 2.35 10.91
CA LEU A 25 9.72 3.70 10.33
C LEU A 25 8.83 3.79 9.09
N GLU A 26 8.97 2.87 8.12
CA GLU A 26 8.08 2.79 6.95
C GLU A 26 6.61 2.77 7.40
N THR A 27 6.31 1.87 8.35
CA THR A 27 4.94 1.64 8.82
C THR A 27 4.36 2.88 9.48
N ALA A 28 5.13 3.57 10.32
CA ALA A 28 4.69 4.78 11.00
C ALA A 28 4.39 5.91 10.00
N ILE A 29 5.29 6.15 9.04
CA ILE A 29 5.10 7.17 7.99
C ILE A 29 3.81 6.88 7.20
N LYS A 30 3.64 5.63 6.76
CA LYS A 30 2.45 5.26 6.01
C LYS A 30 1.19 5.30 6.87
N ALA A 31 1.25 4.91 8.13
CA ALA A 31 0.09 4.97 9.03
C ALA A 31 -0.50 6.38 9.11
N ILE A 32 0.33 7.43 9.13
CA ILE A 32 -0.12 8.83 9.04
C ILE A 32 -0.85 9.08 7.71
N ALA A 33 -0.28 8.62 6.60
CA ALA A 33 -0.94 8.69 5.30
C ALA A 33 -2.28 7.94 5.30
N LEU A 34 -2.37 6.77 5.94
CA LEU A 34 -3.61 5.99 6.01
C LEU A 34 -4.70 6.74 6.75
N VAL A 35 -4.38 7.41 7.85
CA VAL A 35 -5.32 8.26 8.58
C VAL A 35 -5.86 9.36 7.67
N ILE A 36 -4.99 10.04 6.92
CA ILE A 36 -5.39 11.07 5.93
C ILE A 36 -6.31 10.45 4.86
N GLY A 37 -5.91 9.31 4.31
CA GLY A 37 -6.64 8.50 3.33
C GLY A 37 -8.07 8.21 3.75
N ILE A 38 -8.19 7.57 4.91
CA ILE A 38 -9.46 7.12 5.48
C ILE A 38 -10.34 8.31 5.87
N ALA A 39 -9.79 9.32 6.54
CA ALA A 39 -10.55 10.49 6.97
C ALA A 39 -11.11 11.27 5.77
N ALA A 40 -10.33 11.44 4.69
CA ALA A 40 -10.82 12.08 3.48
C ALA A 40 -11.90 11.23 2.78
N GLY A 41 -11.77 9.89 2.81
CA GLY A 41 -12.79 8.98 2.30
C GLY A 41 -14.11 9.10 3.06
N VAL A 42 -14.07 9.15 4.39
CA VAL A 42 -15.26 9.36 5.24
C VAL A 42 -15.92 10.71 4.94
N SER A 43 -15.12 11.78 4.81
CA SER A 43 -15.64 13.10 4.43
C SER A 43 -16.30 13.08 3.04
N ALA A 44 -15.70 12.39 2.06
CA ALA A 44 -16.27 12.25 0.73
C ALA A 44 -17.61 11.50 0.75
N LEU A 45 -17.71 10.42 1.53
CA LEU A 45 -18.95 9.67 1.74
C LEU A 45 -20.04 10.54 2.35
N SER A 46 -19.71 11.42 3.30
CA SER A 46 -20.70 12.34 3.90
C SER A 46 -21.23 13.41 2.94
N GLN A 47 -20.49 13.75 1.89
CA GLN A 47 -20.93 14.73 0.89
C GLN A 47 -21.92 14.13 -0.12
N GLY A 48 -21.85 12.82 -0.38
CA GLY A 48 -22.84 12.06 -1.15
C GLY A 48 -22.90 12.33 -2.66
N ALA A 49 -22.14 13.29 -3.19
CA ALA A 49 -22.07 13.60 -4.61
C ALA A 49 -20.78 13.03 -5.22
N PHE A 50 -20.91 12.12 -6.18
CA PHE A 50 -19.78 11.50 -6.86
C PHE A 50 -19.91 11.67 -8.37
N ALA A 51 -18.81 12.01 -9.02
CA ALA A 51 -18.69 12.07 -10.47
C ALA A 51 -17.33 11.51 -10.91
N VAL A 52 -17.27 10.96 -12.12
CA VAL A 52 -15.98 10.59 -12.72
C VAL A 52 -15.17 11.87 -12.95
N PRO A 53 -13.94 11.98 -12.41
CA PRO A 53 -13.12 13.16 -12.62
C PRO A 53 -12.77 13.41 -14.09
N GLY A 54 -12.56 14.68 -14.45
CA GLY A 54 -12.01 15.07 -15.76
C GLY A 54 -10.54 15.50 -15.72
N GLY A 55 -9.92 15.62 -16.89
CA GLY A 55 -8.57 16.18 -17.07
C GLY A 55 -7.46 15.44 -16.32
N LEU A 56 -6.48 16.16 -15.79
CA LEU A 56 -5.37 15.57 -15.02
C LEU A 56 -5.83 14.80 -13.77
N ARG A 57 -7.00 15.17 -13.21
CA ARG A 57 -7.58 14.44 -12.07
C ARG A 57 -8.03 13.03 -12.45
N LEU A 58 -8.50 12.83 -13.69
CA LEU A 58 -8.85 11.50 -14.20
C LEU A 58 -7.63 10.57 -14.19
N ALA A 59 -6.47 11.08 -14.59
CA ALA A 59 -5.23 10.32 -14.55
C ALA A 59 -4.83 9.97 -13.10
N GLN A 60 -4.87 10.92 -12.16
CA GLN A 60 -4.60 10.66 -10.74
C GLN A 60 -5.56 9.61 -10.14
N TRP A 61 -6.85 9.72 -10.48
CA TRP A 61 -7.89 8.78 -10.06
C TRP A 61 -7.64 7.38 -10.61
N GLY A 62 -7.33 7.26 -11.91
CA GLY A 62 -6.99 5.99 -12.55
C GLY A 62 -5.74 5.34 -11.96
N ILE A 63 -4.69 6.12 -11.67
CA ILE A 63 -3.48 5.63 -11.00
C ILE A 63 -3.86 5.08 -9.62
N LEU A 64 -4.62 5.82 -8.81
CA LEU A 64 -5.02 5.38 -7.47
C LEU A 64 -5.86 4.09 -7.51
N ILE A 65 -6.78 3.95 -8.46
CA ILE A 65 -7.52 2.70 -8.65
C ILE A 65 -6.56 1.55 -8.91
N PHE A 66 -5.61 1.73 -9.83
CA PHE A 66 -4.66 0.67 -10.19
C PHE A 66 -3.76 0.29 -9.01
N LEU A 67 -3.28 1.27 -8.23
CA LEU A 67 -2.54 1.02 -6.98
C LEU A 67 -3.41 0.30 -5.94
N SER A 68 -4.69 0.68 -5.78
CA SER A 68 -5.64 0.05 -4.85
C SER A 68 -5.88 -1.42 -5.19
N LEU A 69 -6.06 -1.73 -6.48
CA LEU A 69 -6.21 -3.11 -6.94
C LEU A 69 -4.96 -3.95 -6.64
N GLY A 70 -3.77 -3.36 -6.76
CA GLY A 70 -2.52 -4.00 -6.33
C GLY A 70 -2.51 -4.35 -4.83
N LEU A 71 -3.12 -3.53 -3.98
CA LEU A 71 -3.21 -3.79 -2.54
C LEU A 71 -4.18 -4.92 -2.20
N ILE A 72 -5.22 -5.14 -3.02
CA ILE A 72 -6.09 -6.32 -2.89
C ILE A 72 -5.27 -7.60 -3.09
N ALA A 73 -4.39 -7.64 -4.11
CA ALA A 73 -3.46 -8.76 -4.29
C ALA A 73 -2.53 -8.95 -3.08
N ALA A 74 -2.06 -7.85 -2.48
CA ALA A 74 -1.24 -7.90 -1.28
C ALA A 74 -1.99 -8.46 -0.05
N ILE A 75 -3.31 -8.25 0.07
CA ILE A 75 -4.12 -8.88 1.14
C ILE A 75 -4.04 -10.41 1.03
N PHE A 76 -4.22 -10.97 -0.17
CA PHE A 76 -4.14 -12.43 -0.38
C PHE A 76 -2.76 -12.99 -0.03
N ASP A 77 -1.69 -12.26 -0.35
CA ASP A 77 -0.33 -12.62 0.07
C ASP A 77 -0.20 -12.65 1.60
N ARG A 78 -0.77 -11.66 2.30
CA ARG A 78 -0.74 -11.61 3.78
C ARG A 78 -1.56 -12.71 4.45
N ILE A 79 -2.64 -13.19 3.82
CA ILE A 79 -3.40 -14.33 4.34
C ILE A 79 -2.51 -15.59 4.38
N LYS A 80 -1.71 -15.81 3.34
CA LYS A 80 -0.75 -16.93 3.28
C LYS A 80 0.37 -16.76 4.30
N GLY A 81 0.85 -15.53 4.49
CA GLY A 81 1.92 -15.20 5.44
C GLY A 81 1.52 -15.30 6.91
N ARG A 82 0.23 -15.17 7.25
CA ARG A 82 -0.34 -15.25 8.60
C ARG A 82 0.37 -14.33 9.60
N GLU A 83 0.69 -13.10 9.17
CA GLU A 83 1.32 -12.08 10.01
C GLU A 83 0.31 -11.00 10.37
N ILE A 84 0.06 -10.83 11.67
CA ILE A 84 -1.07 -10.04 12.18
C ILE A 84 -0.89 -8.55 11.86
N VAL A 85 0.30 -8.00 12.11
CA VAL A 85 0.54 -6.56 11.96
C VAL A 85 0.49 -6.17 10.48
N ALA A 86 1.14 -6.94 9.61
CA ALA A 86 1.09 -6.72 8.17
C ALA A 86 -0.32 -6.90 7.60
N MET A 87 -1.12 -7.82 8.15
CA MET A 87 -2.52 -7.99 7.74
C MET A 87 -3.35 -6.76 8.05
N ILE A 88 -3.32 -6.29 9.31
CA ILE A 88 -4.03 -5.07 9.72
C ILE A 88 -3.57 -3.89 8.88
N PHE A 89 -2.26 -3.75 8.71
CA PHE A 89 -1.68 -2.67 7.94
C PHE A 89 -2.11 -2.70 6.47
N VAL A 90 -2.09 -3.85 5.79
CA VAL A 90 -2.46 -3.91 4.36
C VAL A 90 -3.94 -3.64 4.14
N VAL A 91 -4.81 -4.07 5.06
CA VAL A 91 -6.24 -3.76 5.02
C VAL A 91 -6.47 -2.26 5.21
N ALA A 92 -5.88 -1.66 6.25
CA ALA A 92 -5.95 -0.21 6.46
C ALA A 92 -5.35 0.56 5.27
N ASN A 93 -4.28 0.04 4.68
CA ASN A 93 -3.63 0.65 3.52
C ASN A 93 -4.57 0.68 2.32
N ASN A 94 -5.23 -0.44 2.03
CA ASN A 94 -6.22 -0.54 0.97
C ASN A 94 -7.40 0.42 1.22
N LEU A 95 -7.90 0.49 2.46
CA LEU A 95 -8.96 1.44 2.83
C LEU A 95 -8.54 2.90 2.63
N GLY A 96 -7.31 3.28 3.01
CA GLY A 96 -6.79 4.62 2.79
C GLY A 96 -6.70 5.01 1.31
N HIS A 97 -6.33 4.05 0.45
CA HIS A 97 -6.29 4.26 -1.00
C HIS A 97 -7.68 4.43 -1.60
N TRP A 98 -8.62 3.54 -1.26
CA TRP A 98 -10.01 3.68 -1.68
C TRP A 98 -10.63 4.96 -1.15
N GLY A 99 -10.26 5.39 0.05
CA GLY A 99 -10.62 6.70 0.58
C GLY A 99 -10.24 7.83 -0.37
N MET A 100 -8.99 7.85 -0.86
CA MET A 100 -8.53 8.83 -1.85
C MET A 100 -9.22 8.70 -3.21
N VAL A 101 -9.52 7.48 -3.67
CA VAL A 101 -10.31 7.25 -4.90
C VAL A 101 -11.69 7.89 -4.79
N LEU A 102 -12.39 7.66 -3.66
CA LEU A 102 -13.70 8.25 -3.37
C LEU A 102 -13.60 9.77 -3.26
N THR A 103 -12.58 10.27 -2.57
CA THR A 103 -12.34 11.71 -2.42
C THR A 103 -12.16 12.42 -3.76
N LEU A 104 -11.40 11.84 -4.69
CA LEU A 104 -11.24 12.45 -6.02
C LEU A 104 -12.51 12.41 -6.86
N ALA A 105 -13.33 11.37 -6.71
CA ALA A 105 -14.65 11.28 -7.34
C ALA A 105 -15.64 12.29 -6.73
N ALA A 106 -15.49 12.63 -5.45
CA ALA A 106 -16.30 13.67 -4.80
C ALA A 106 -15.84 15.10 -5.12
N GLY A 107 -14.59 15.31 -5.54
CA GLY A 107 -14.09 16.64 -5.86
C GLY A 107 -12.57 16.79 -5.82
N ALA A 108 -12.10 18.04 -5.77
CA ALA A 108 -10.70 18.31 -5.42
C ALA A 108 -10.51 18.05 -3.94
N SER A 109 -9.35 17.51 -3.54
CA SER A 109 -9.02 17.41 -2.12
C SER A 109 -7.58 17.81 -1.85
N PRO A 110 -7.34 18.70 -0.88
CA PRO A 110 -6.00 19.02 -0.43
C PRO A 110 -5.29 17.82 0.22
N ALA A 111 -6.02 16.76 0.58
CA ALA A 111 -5.48 15.57 1.23
C ALA A 111 -4.67 14.67 0.28
N LEU A 112 -4.85 14.79 -1.04
CA LEU A 112 -4.18 13.93 -2.02
C LEU A 112 -2.65 14.07 -1.97
N LEU A 113 -2.15 15.32 -1.95
CA LEU A 113 -0.71 15.58 -1.95
C LEU A 113 0.01 15.06 -0.69
N PRO A 114 -0.43 15.38 0.55
CA PRO A 114 0.21 14.83 1.74
C PRO A 114 0.06 13.30 1.81
N PHE A 115 -1.07 12.73 1.37
CA PHE A 115 -1.22 11.27 1.25
C PHE A 115 -0.17 10.66 0.33
N ALA A 116 -0.10 11.11 -0.93
CA ALA A 116 0.83 10.57 -1.92
C ALA A 116 2.29 10.80 -1.52
N GLY A 117 2.61 11.97 -0.95
CA GLY A 117 3.95 12.31 -0.47
C GLY A 117 4.41 11.40 0.68
N LEU A 118 3.56 11.15 1.67
CA LEU A 118 3.89 10.25 2.77
C LEU A 118 3.96 8.79 2.32
N MET A 119 3.06 8.35 1.44
CA MET A 119 3.13 6.99 0.86
C MET A 119 4.43 6.77 0.09
N LEU A 120 4.81 7.73 -0.76
CA LEU A 120 6.08 7.73 -1.49
C LEU A 120 7.27 7.67 -0.52
N LEU A 121 7.29 8.52 0.51
CA LEU A 121 8.36 8.54 1.51
C LEU A 121 8.47 7.19 2.24
N GLY A 122 7.35 6.59 2.60
CA GLY A 122 7.30 5.26 3.20
C GLY A 122 7.89 4.19 2.27
N ASP A 123 7.57 4.19 0.98
CA ASP A 123 8.15 3.24 0.03
C ASP A 123 9.63 3.47 -0.25
N LEU A 124 10.11 4.72 -0.20
CA LEU A 124 11.54 5.01 -0.26
C LEU A 124 12.27 4.44 0.97
N ALA A 125 11.68 4.58 2.17
CA ALA A 125 12.20 3.95 3.38
C ALA A 125 12.22 2.41 3.25
N LYS A 126 11.18 1.83 2.64
CA LYS A 126 11.11 0.40 2.32
C LYS A 126 12.23 -0.03 1.38
N LEU A 127 12.47 0.70 0.29
CA LEU A 127 13.55 0.39 -0.64
C LEU A 127 14.92 0.43 0.04
N LEU A 128 15.14 1.44 0.89
CA LEU A 128 16.38 1.55 1.67
C LEU A 128 16.54 0.35 2.62
N PHE A 129 15.47 -0.06 3.28
CA PHE A 129 15.43 -1.27 4.10
C PHE A 129 15.77 -2.53 3.28
N LEU A 130 15.10 -2.75 2.14
CA LEU A 130 15.35 -3.90 1.28
C LEU A 130 16.79 -3.94 0.77
N LYS A 131 17.39 -2.77 0.52
CA LYS A 131 18.79 -2.65 0.08
C LYS A 131 19.77 -3.07 1.17
N ARG A 132 19.49 -2.74 2.43
CA ARG A 132 20.41 -2.94 3.56
C ARG A 132 20.26 -4.27 4.29
N SER A 133 19.06 -4.87 4.32
CA SER A 133 18.74 -5.95 5.25
C SER A 133 18.89 -7.37 4.69
N GLY A 134 19.12 -7.54 3.38
CA GLY A 134 19.08 -8.86 2.74
C GLY A 134 17.70 -9.55 2.83
N PHE A 135 16.67 -8.84 3.28
CA PHE A 135 15.36 -9.40 3.62
C PHE A 135 14.69 -10.09 2.43
N THR A 136 14.09 -11.25 2.70
CA THR A 136 13.24 -12.01 1.78
C THR A 136 11.95 -12.38 2.49
N VAL A 137 10.83 -12.37 1.76
CA VAL A 137 9.55 -12.88 2.25
C VAL A 137 9.40 -14.30 1.72
N SER A 138 9.03 -15.25 2.58
CA SER A 138 8.96 -16.68 2.25
C SER A 138 8.27 -16.95 0.89
N GLY A 139 9.07 -17.32 -0.12
CA GLY A 139 8.59 -17.67 -1.46
C GLY A 139 8.54 -16.51 -2.48
N VAL A 140 8.81 -15.28 -2.06
CA VAL A 140 8.84 -14.10 -2.96
C VAL A 140 10.29 -13.66 -3.16
N SER A 141 10.73 -13.61 -4.42
CA SER A 141 12.07 -13.16 -4.75
C SER A 141 12.25 -11.67 -4.43
N ARG A 142 13.48 -11.24 -4.12
CA ARG A 142 13.78 -9.83 -3.86
C ARG A 142 13.39 -8.95 -5.05
N SER A 143 13.62 -9.42 -6.27
CA SER A 143 13.25 -8.69 -7.49
C SER A 143 11.77 -8.37 -7.56
N VAL A 144 10.90 -9.30 -7.13
CA VAL A 144 9.45 -9.04 -7.06
C VAL A 144 9.13 -8.00 -5.99
N LEU A 145 9.74 -8.07 -4.81
CA LEU A 145 9.56 -7.06 -3.75
C LEU A 145 10.01 -5.66 -4.22
N TYR A 146 11.15 -5.58 -4.92
CA TYR A 146 11.64 -4.34 -5.52
C TYR A 146 10.70 -3.82 -6.61
N GLY A 147 10.30 -4.68 -7.54
CA GLY A 147 9.42 -4.32 -8.65
C GLY A 147 8.08 -3.79 -8.16
N LEU A 148 7.45 -4.46 -7.19
CA LEU A 148 6.22 -3.99 -6.57
C LEU A 148 6.43 -2.65 -5.86
N THR A 149 7.49 -2.51 -5.06
CA THR A 149 7.76 -1.23 -4.35
C THR A 149 8.00 -0.08 -5.33
N LEU A 150 8.79 -0.31 -6.39
CA LEU A 150 9.04 0.67 -7.44
C LEU A 150 7.77 1.06 -8.19
N PHE A 151 6.89 0.10 -8.45
CA PHE A 151 5.61 0.35 -9.09
C PHE A 151 4.76 1.36 -8.28
N TYR A 152 4.67 1.19 -6.95
CA TYR A 152 3.99 2.16 -6.09
C TYR A 152 4.69 3.52 -6.06
N ILE A 153 6.03 3.55 -5.97
CA ILE A 153 6.83 4.78 -6.02
C ILE A 153 6.53 5.58 -7.29
N VAL A 154 6.54 4.92 -8.45
CA VAL A 154 6.24 5.56 -9.73
C VAL A 154 4.81 6.09 -9.75
N GLY A 155 3.85 5.32 -9.23
CA GLY A 155 2.46 5.74 -9.12
C GLY A 155 2.29 7.01 -8.27
N TYR A 156 2.87 7.06 -7.07
CA TYR A 156 2.78 8.24 -6.20
C TYR A 156 3.55 9.43 -6.76
N ALA A 157 4.74 9.22 -7.34
CA ALA A 157 5.48 10.28 -8.01
C ALA A 157 4.68 10.90 -9.16
N ALA A 158 4.03 10.07 -9.98
CA ALA A 158 3.15 10.54 -11.05
C ALA A 158 1.96 11.35 -10.50
N ILE A 159 1.32 10.88 -9.41
CA ILE A 159 0.23 11.63 -8.75
C ILE A 159 0.71 13.03 -8.31
N LEU A 160 1.89 13.11 -7.68
CA LEU A 160 2.46 14.37 -7.21
C LEU A 160 2.78 15.30 -8.38
N ILE A 161 3.44 14.81 -9.44
CA ILE A 161 3.77 15.58 -10.64
C ILE A 161 2.49 16.14 -11.28
N LEU A 162 1.48 15.29 -11.47
CA LEU A 162 0.18 15.73 -12.01
C LEU A 162 -0.51 16.76 -11.11
N GLY A 163 -0.29 16.68 -9.80
CA GLY A 163 -0.80 17.65 -8.83
C GLY A 163 -0.12 19.01 -8.93
N TRP A 164 1.17 19.04 -9.26
CA TRP A 164 1.93 20.28 -9.51
C TRP A 164 1.62 20.94 -10.85
N LEU A 165 1.19 20.17 -11.86
CA LEU A 165 0.87 20.67 -13.21
C LEU A 165 -0.55 21.22 -13.35
N ARG A 166 -1.37 21.13 -12.30
CA ARG A 166 -2.78 21.52 -12.29
C ARG A 166 -2.95 22.99 -11.94
#